data_AF-A0ABD3QQ69-F1
#
_entry.id   AF-A0ABD3QQ69-F1
#
_cell.length_a   1.000
_cell.length_b   1.000
_cell.length_c   1.000
_cell.angle_alpha   90.00
_cell.angle_beta   90.00
_cell.angle_gamma   90.00
#
_symmetry.space_group_name_H-M   'P 1'
#
loop_
_entity.id
_entity.type
_entity.pdbx_description
1 polymer ?
#
loop_
_entity_poly.entity_id
_entity_poly.type
_entity_poly.pdbx_seq_one_letter_code
_entity_poly.pdbx_strand_id
1 'polypeptide(L)'
;MAPSSWSTELFGPKVLTKPKTTGIPTASAFGGKKLIAIYFSASWCPPCKRFSPILVDFYNACKDDMEVVFVSSDRDDNSFGDYFAKMPWLAMVPAYTSDEQSARQMKLADMFKIQGIPTLIVLDAKSGNFVTANGRDEVMRAISDESRKALFQSWLTKEAVPIDQAVLVGEDTRGLLFKVFMFIAKKPHYIIAMFYFVKRFLLYLETLGKEEIMDEKEL
;
A
#
# COMPACT_ATOMS: atom_id res chain seq x y z
N MET A 1 19.65 -10.99 23.21
CA MET A 1 18.92 -11.42 22.00
C MET A 1 18.54 -10.16 21.24
N ALA A 2 19.02 -9.96 20.02
CA ALA A 2 18.59 -8.81 19.23
C ALA A 2 17.08 -8.93 19.00
N PRO A 3 16.27 -7.88 19.20
CA PRO A 3 14.86 -7.93 18.84
C PRO A 3 14.77 -8.33 17.37
N SER A 4 13.91 -9.30 17.07
CA SER A 4 13.67 -9.75 15.71
C SER A 4 13.39 -8.53 14.83
N SER A 5 14.20 -8.34 13.78
CA SER A 5 13.95 -7.28 12.80
C SER A 5 12.53 -7.42 12.26
N TRP A 6 11.81 -6.30 12.09
CA TRP A 6 10.44 -6.24 11.54
C TRP A 6 10.30 -7.13 10.28
N SER A 7 11.35 -7.22 9.49
CA SER A 7 11.42 -8.03 8.27
C SER A 7 11.29 -9.54 8.50
N THR A 8 11.84 -10.08 9.59
CA THR A 8 11.71 -11.51 9.95
C THR A 8 10.31 -11.82 10.45
N GLU A 9 9.64 -10.88 11.11
CA GLU A 9 8.25 -11.05 11.49
C GLU A 9 7.35 -11.16 10.25
N LEU A 10 7.55 -10.28 9.26
CA LEU A 10 6.74 -10.25 8.04
C LEU A 10 7.05 -11.45 7.12
N PHE A 11 8.32 -11.66 6.77
CA PHE A 11 8.72 -12.60 5.71
C PHE A 11 9.17 -13.96 6.23
N GLY A 12 9.33 -14.11 7.55
CA GLY A 12 9.88 -15.31 8.17
C GLY A 12 11.41 -15.28 8.27
N PRO A 13 12.03 -16.36 8.77
CA PRO A 13 13.47 -16.41 9.07
C PRO A 13 14.34 -16.40 7.82
N LYS A 14 13.80 -16.84 6.67
CA LYS A 14 14.53 -16.95 5.41
C LYS A 14 13.70 -16.44 4.24
N VAL A 15 14.40 -15.89 3.26
CA VAL A 15 13.87 -15.52 1.94
C VAL A 15 14.69 -16.20 0.85
N LEU A 16 14.05 -16.51 -0.27
CA LEU A 16 14.65 -17.22 -1.39
C LEU A 16 15.28 -16.23 -2.37
N THR A 17 16.48 -16.51 -2.84
CA THR A 17 17.15 -15.75 -3.92
C THR A 17 16.86 -16.33 -5.29
N LYS A 18 16.58 -17.64 -5.34
CA LYS A 18 16.20 -18.40 -6.54
C LYS A 18 15.26 -19.55 -6.16
N PRO A 19 14.49 -20.10 -7.13
CA PRO A 19 13.67 -21.29 -6.92
C PRO A 19 14.48 -22.46 -6.35
N LYS A 20 13.84 -23.29 -5.53
CA LYS A 20 14.42 -24.54 -4.98
C LYS A 20 15.77 -24.34 -4.26
N THR A 21 15.99 -23.17 -3.67
CA THR A 21 17.17 -22.88 -2.82
C THR A 21 16.80 -22.93 -1.33
N THR A 22 17.79 -23.09 -0.46
CA THR A 22 17.59 -23.05 1.00
C THR A 22 17.26 -21.66 1.54
N GLY A 23 17.34 -20.63 0.71
CA GLY A 23 17.20 -19.23 1.08
C GLY A 23 18.38 -18.66 1.88
N ILE A 24 18.34 -17.36 2.10
CA ILE A 24 19.26 -16.59 2.94
C ILE A 24 18.51 -16.04 4.17
N PRO A 25 19.20 -15.72 5.29
CA PRO A 25 18.55 -15.12 6.45
C PRO A 25 17.91 -13.78 6.09
N THR A 26 16.63 -13.60 6.43
CA THR A 26 15.85 -12.38 6.14
C THR A 26 16.50 -11.13 6.75
N ALA A 27 17.06 -11.26 7.96
CA ALA A 27 17.72 -10.15 8.66
C ALA A 27 18.92 -9.56 7.88
N SER A 28 19.59 -10.37 7.06
CA SER A 28 20.72 -9.94 6.22
C SER A 28 20.34 -9.58 4.78
N ALA A 29 19.12 -9.91 4.35
CA ALA A 29 18.70 -9.82 2.95
C ALA A 29 18.51 -8.38 2.45
N PHE A 30 18.32 -7.42 3.36
CA PHE A 30 17.92 -6.04 3.05
C PHE A 30 18.99 -5.00 3.38
N GLY A 31 20.23 -5.44 3.62
CA GLY A 31 21.33 -4.55 3.97
C GLY A 31 21.53 -3.42 2.95
N GLY A 32 21.56 -2.18 3.41
CA GLY A 32 21.79 -0.99 2.57
C GLY A 32 20.59 -0.54 1.74
N LYS A 33 19.46 -1.26 1.78
CA LYS A 33 18.23 -0.86 1.09
C LYS A 33 17.54 0.27 1.85
N LYS A 34 16.90 1.16 1.09
CA LYS A 34 16.07 2.26 1.58
C LYS A 34 14.58 1.92 1.52
N LEU A 35 14.16 1.19 0.49
CA LEU A 35 12.77 0.76 0.33
C LEU A 35 12.67 -0.74 0.09
N ILE A 36 11.66 -1.38 0.68
CA ILE A 36 11.32 -2.77 0.45
C ILE A 36 9.91 -2.83 -0.13
N ALA A 37 9.73 -3.46 -1.29
CA ALA A 37 8.41 -3.68 -1.85
C ALA A 37 7.95 -5.13 -1.75
N ILE A 38 6.73 -5.31 -1.28
CA ILE A 38 6.06 -6.60 -1.17
C ILE A 38 5.19 -6.77 -2.40
N TYR A 39 5.52 -7.76 -3.23
CA TYR A 39 4.85 -8.01 -4.50
C TYR A 39 4.00 -9.28 -4.41
N PHE A 40 2.68 -9.11 -4.28
CA PHE A 40 1.72 -10.21 -4.32
C PHE A 40 1.36 -10.54 -5.76
N SER A 41 1.61 -11.78 -6.18
CA SER A 41 1.45 -12.20 -7.57
C SER A 41 1.29 -13.72 -7.73
N ALA A 42 1.01 -14.18 -8.95
CA ALA A 42 0.98 -15.60 -9.30
C ALA A 42 1.18 -15.84 -10.79
N SER A 43 1.71 -17.02 -11.15
CA SER A 43 1.96 -17.41 -12.54
C SER A 43 0.68 -17.56 -13.38
N TRP A 44 -0.39 -18.02 -12.75
CA TRP A 44 -1.70 -18.24 -13.38
C TRP A 44 -2.48 -16.95 -13.61
N CYS A 45 -2.06 -15.82 -13.03
CA CYS A 45 -2.74 -14.54 -13.08
C CYS A 45 -2.35 -13.73 -14.34
N PRO A 46 -3.26 -13.49 -15.31
CA PRO A 46 -2.94 -12.72 -16.52
C PRO A 46 -2.48 -11.27 -16.30
N PRO A 47 -3.15 -10.43 -15.46
CA PRO A 47 -2.66 -9.07 -15.22
C PRO A 47 -1.31 -9.07 -14.50
N CYS A 48 -1.02 -10.08 -13.69
CA CYS A 48 0.26 -10.26 -13.04
C CYS A 48 1.39 -10.46 -14.04
N LYS A 49 1.21 -11.38 -15.00
CA LYS A 49 2.15 -11.63 -16.09
C LYS A 49 2.44 -10.39 -16.94
N ARG A 50 1.47 -9.48 -17.09
CA ARG A 50 1.67 -8.18 -17.76
C ARG A 50 2.46 -7.18 -16.90
N PHE A 51 2.22 -7.17 -15.60
CA PHE A 51 2.86 -6.22 -14.68
C PHE A 51 4.30 -6.59 -14.33
N SER A 52 4.63 -7.87 -14.17
CA SER A 52 5.98 -8.30 -13.79
C SER A 52 7.11 -7.73 -14.64
N PRO A 53 7.08 -7.76 -15.99
CA PRO A 53 8.16 -7.17 -16.79
C PRO A 53 8.32 -5.66 -16.55
N ILE A 54 7.21 -4.93 -16.38
CA ILE A 54 7.23 -3.49 -16.07
C ILE A 54 7.87 -3.24 -14.69
N LEU A 55 7.55 -4.09 -13.72
CA LEU A 55 8.17 -4.01 -12.40
C LEU A 55 9.65 -4.39 -12.44
N VAL A 56 10.07 -5.33 -13.30
CA VAL A 56 11.48 -5.65 -13.53
C VAL A 56 12.24 -4.44 -14.06
N ASP A 57 11.68 -3.73 -15.05
CA ASP A 57 12.30 -2.51 -15.59
C ASP A 57 12.42 -1.42 -14.52
N PHE A 58 11.36 -1.19 -13.74
CA PHE A 58 11.38 -0.24 -12.63
C PHE A 58 12.44 -0.63 -11.59
N TYR A 59 12.44 -1.90 -11.16
CA TYR A 59 13.40 -2.42 -10.18
C TYR A 59 14.84 -2.24 -10.67
N ASN A 60 15.13 -2.56 -11.93
CA ASN A 60 16.48 -2.42 -12.48
C ASN A 60 17.00 -0.97 -12.42
N ALA A 61 16.11 0.03 -12.45
CA ALA A 61 16.46 1.45 -12.33
C ALA A 61 16.76 1.89 -10.89
N CYS A 62 16.36 1.13 -9.87
CA CYS A 62 16.49 1.49 -8.44
C CYS A 62 17.02 0.36 -7.54
N LYS A 63 17.46 -0.77 -8.10
CA LYS A 63 17.85 -2.00 -7.40
C LYS A 63 18.95 -1.82 -6.35
N ASP A 64 19.77 -0.78 -6.45
CA ASP A 64 20.85 -0.55 -5.48
C ASP A 64 20.26 -0.13 -4.13
N ASP A 65 19.21 0.69 -4.16
CA ASP A 65 18.52 1.24 -2.98
C ASP A 65 17.19 0.55 -2.65
N MET A 66 16.68 -0.33 -3.53
CA MET A 66 15.40 -1.02 -3.36
C MET A 66 15.56 -2.53 -3.40
N GLU A 67 14.73 -3.25 -2.66
CA GLU A 67 14.56 -4.70 -2.84
C GLU A 67 13.07 -5.04 -2.97
N VAL A 68 12.77 -6.10 -3.72
CA VAL A 68 11.40 -6.63 -3.89
C VAL A 68 11.33 -8.02 -3.26
N VAL A 69 10.25 -8.29 -2.53
CA VAL A 69 9.94 -9.61 -1.97
C VAL A 69 8.67 -10.11 -2.63
N PHE A 70 8.81 -11.15 -3.46
CA PHE A 70 7.71 -11.83 -4.11
C PHE A 70 6.95 -12.72 -3.11
N VAL A 71 5.64 -12.51 -3.02
CA VAL A 71 4.69 -13.33 -2.26
C VAL A 71 3.80 -14.06 -3.26
N SER A 72 4.07 -15.35 -3.44
CA SER A 72 3.42 -16.15 -4.47
C SER A 72 2.06 -16.69 -4.02
N SER A 73 1.06 -16.59 -4.90
CA SER A 73 -0.21 -17.33 -4.78
C SER A 73 -0.26 -18.58 -5.68
N ASP A 74 0.88 -19.01 -6.22
CA ASP A 74 1.02 -20.33 -6.86
C ASP A 74 0.87 -21.45 -5.83
N ARG A 75 0.52 -22.66 -6.28
CA ARG A 75 0.14 -23.77 -5.41
C ARG A 75 1.07 -24.98 -5.52
N ASP A 76 2.12 -24.87 -6.33
CA ASP A 76 3.07 -25.94 -6.61
C ASP A 76 4.44 -25.36 -6.98
N ASP A 77 5.47 -26.17 -6.82
CA ASP A 77 6.87 -25.82 -7.05
C ASP A 77 7.19 -25.44 -8.50
N ASN A 78 6.50 -26.04 -9.47
CA ASN A 78 6.79 -25.80 -10.87
C ASN A 78 6.26 -24.43 -11.30
N SER A 79 4.98 -24.16 -11.02
CA SER A 79 4.34 -22.87 -11.28
C SER A 79 5.07 -21.72 -10.59
N PHE A 80 5.42 -21.91 -9.31
CA PHE A 80 6.21 -20.94 -8.55
C PHE A 80 7.61 -20.76 -9.15
N GLY A 81 8.32 -21.85 -9.40
CA GLY A 81 9.71 -21.83 -9.85
C GLY A 81 9.87 -21.19 -11.23
N ASP A 82 9.04 -21.57 -12.19
CA ASP A 82 9.10 -21.05 -13.56
C ASP A 82 8.79 -19.55 -13.63
N TYR A 83 7.93 -19.06 -12.73
CA TYR A 83 7.58 -17.65 -12.67
C TYR A 83 8.62 -16.85 -11.90
N PHE A 84 9.07 -17.32 -10.74
CA PHE A 84 10.08 -16.67 -9.92
C PHE A 84 11.45 -16.63 -10.61
N ALA A 85 11.80 -17.63 -11.44
CA ALA A 85 13.03 -17.63 -12.22
C ALA A 85 13.20 -16.40 -13.13
N LYS A 86 12.10 -15.75 -13.52
CA LYS A 86 12.07 -14.55 -14.38
C LYS A 86 12.24 -13.24 -13.60
N MET A 87 12.36 -13.32 -12.28
CA MET A 87 12.41 -12.17 -11.40
C MET A 87 13.83 -11.96 -10.83
N PRO A 88 14.35 -10.72 -10.82
CA PRO A 88 15.70 -10.41 -10.34
C PRO A 88 15.78 -10.07 -8.83
N TRP A 89 14.77 -10.47 -8.06
CA TRP A 89 14.58 -10.10 -6.66
C TRP A 89 14.32 -11.33 -5.76
N LEU A 90 13.96 -11.11 -4.50
CA LEU A 90 13.76 -12.17 -3.51
C LEU A 90 12.33 -12.71 -3.49
N ALA A 91 12.11 -13.87 -2.87
CA ALA A 91 10.77 -14.39 -2.62
C ALA A 91 10.62 -14.88 -1.17
N MET A 92 9.41 -14.77 -0.63
CA MET A 92 9.04 -15.53 0.55
C MET A 92 9.01 -17.03 0.22
N VAL A 93 9.21 -17.86 1.25
CA VAL A 93 8.94 -19.30 1.12
C VAL A 93 7.44 -19.48 0.82
N PRO A 94 7.05 -20.22 -0.24
CA PRO A 94 5.65 -20.28 -0.68
C PRO A 94 4.71 -20.91 0.35
N ALA A 95 3.47 -20.42 0.42
CA ALA A 95 2.46 -20.90 1.37
C ALA A 95 2.18 -22.41 1.30
N TYR A 96 2.23 -23.03 0.12
CA TYR A 96 1.93 -24.46 -0.03
C TYR A 96 2.99 -25.39 0.55
N THR A 97 4.14 -24.86 1.01
CA THR A 97 5.25 -25.69 1.53
C THR A 97 5.02 -26.19 2.94
N SER A 98 4.21 -25.50 3.76
CA SER A 98 3.81 -25.92 5.11
C SER A 98 2.70 -25.02 5.67
N ASP A 99 2.00 -25.51 6.69
CA ASP A 99 0.96 -24.73 7.38
C ASP A 99 1.50 -23.44 8.01
N GLU A 100 2.75 -23.43 8.48
CA GLU A 100 3.39 -22.23 9.01
C GLU A 100 3.55 -21.14 7.94
N GLN A 101 4.01 -21.52 6.74
CA GLN A 101 4.17 -20.56 5.64
C GLN A 101 2.82 -20.08 5.10
N SER A 102 1.83 -20.98 5.05
CA SER A 102 0.45 -20.62 4.73
C SER A 102 -0.11 -19.58 5.71
N ALA A 103 -0.02 -19.84 7.02
CA ALA A 103 -0.48 -18.92 8.06
C ALA A 103 0.26 -17.57 8.01
N ARG A 104 1.56 -17.58 7.74
CA ARG A 104 2.37 -16.37 7.59
C ARG A 104 1.93 -15.52 6.41
N GLN A 105 1.76 -16.13 5.24
CA GLN A 105 1.29 -15.43 4.04
C GLN A 105 -0.13 -14.88 4.24
N MET A 106 -1.02 -15.64 4.89
CA MET A 106 -2.37 -15.17 5.22
C MET A 106 -2.35 -13.98 6.19
N LYS A 107 -1.54 -14.04 7.26
CA LYS A 107 -1.35 -12.92 8.19
C LYS A 107 -0.84 -11.68 7.44
N LEU A 108 0.14 -11.85 6.55
CA LEU A 108 0.70 -10.75 5.75
C LEU A 108 -0.35 -10.13 4.82
N ALA A 109 -1.12 -10.96 4.11
CA ALA A 109 -2.19 -10.50 3.23
C ALA A 109 -3.30 -9.76 4.01
N ASP A 110 -3.68 -10.24 5.20
CA ASP A 110 -4.68 -9.58 6.03
C ASP A 110 -4.17 -8.25 6.62
N MET A 111 -2.92 -8.19 7.08
CA MET A 111 -2.31 -6.95 7.58
C MET A 111 -2.36 -5.82 6.55
N PHE A 112 -2.14 -6.13 5.27
CA PHE A 112 -2.19 -5.15 4.18
C PHE A 112 -3.55 -5.13 3.45
N LYS A 113 -4.56 -5.84 3.96
CA LYS A 113 -5.92 -5.93 3.37
C LYS A 113 -5.89 -6.23 1.86
N ILE A 114 -5.05 -7.17 1.47
CA ILE A 114 -4.86 -7.56 0.06
C ILE A 114 -6.13 -8.25 -0.45
N GLN A 115 -6.83 -7.60 -1.39
CA GLN A 115 -8.07 -8.12 -2.00
C GLN A 115 -7.85 -8.76 -3.38
N GLY A 116 -6.67 -8.57 -3.98
CA GLY A 116 -6.40 -9.07 -5.32
C GLY A 116 -4.93 -8.95 -5.71
N ILE A 117 -4.60 -9.55 -6.84
CA ILE A 117 -3.26 -9.53 -7.45
C ILE A 117 -3.34 -9.03 -8.91
N PRO A 118 -2.31 -8.34 -9.43
CA PRO A 118 -1.06 -7.98 -8.75
C PRO A 118 -1.23 -6.79 -7.79
N THR A 119 -0.65 -6.89 -6.60
CA THR A 119 -0.55 -5.78 -5.63
C THR A 119 0.91 -5.56 -5.25
N LEU A 120 1.33 -4.30 -5.16
CA LEU A 120 2.67 -3.89 -4.77
C LEU A 120 2.57 -2.89 -3.61
N ILE A 121 2.98 -3.33 -2.42
CA ILE A 121 3.07 -2.49 -1.22
C ILE A 121 4.53 -2.06 -1.06
N VAL A 122 4.79 -0.82 -0.68
CA VAL A 122 6.13 -0.29 -0.45
C VAL A 122 6.27 0.11 1.02
N LEU A 123 7.37 -0.31 1.63
CA LEU A 123 7.75 -0.03 3.00
C LEU A 123 9.10 0.68 3.05
N ASP A 124 9.30 1.47 4.10
CA ASP A 124 10.62 1.99 4.48
C ASP A 124 11.47 0.84 5.05
N ALA A 125 12.68 0.67 4.51
CA ALA A 125 13.54 -0.47 4.86
C ALA A 125 14.13 -0.37 6.28
N LYS A 126 14.27 0.85 6.83
CA LYS A 126 14.84 1.04 8.16
C LYS A 126 13.83 0.70 9.25
N SER A 127 12.62 1.19 9.11
CA SER A 127 11.55 1.08 10.12
C SER A 127 10.58 -0.06 9.88
N GLY A 128 10.41 -0.51 8.64
CA GLY A 128 9.30 -1.38 8.24
C GLY A 128 7.96 -0.66 8.12
N ASN A 129 7.96 0.67 8.21
CA ASN A 129 6.75 1.49 8.12
C ASN A 129 6.23 1.54 6.69
N PHE A 130 4.93 1.79 6.58
CA PHE A 130 4.20 1.88 5.33
C PHE A 130 4.50 3.17 4.56
N VAL A 131 4.77 3.05 3.26
CA VAL A 131 4.98 4.18 2.33
C VAL A 131 3.81 4.29 1.34
N THR A 132 3.46 3.20 0.64
CA THR A 132 2.33 3.21 -0.30
C THR A 132 1.76 1.82 -0.54
N ALA A 133 0.45 1.74 -0.79
CA ALA A 133 -0.25 0.55 -1.28
C ALA A 133 -0.57 0.63 -2.79
N ASN A 134 -0.37 1.81 -3.40
CA ASN A 134 -0.68 2.07 -4.80
C ASN A 134 0.50 1.78 -5.73
N GLY A 135 1.54 1.11 -5.23
CA GLY A 135 2.81 0.93 -5.95
C GLY A 135 2.61 0.31 -7.33
N ARG A 136 1.65 -0.60 -7.49
CA ARG A 136 1.34 -1.22 -8.80
C ARG A 136 0.90 -0.18 -9.82
N ASP A 137 -0.04 0.69 -9.46
CA ASP A 137 -0.59 1.69 -10.36
C ASP A 137 0.40 2.83 -10.62
N GLU A 138 1.17 3.20 -9.59
CA GLU A 138 2.23 4.20 -9.70
C GLU A 138 3.33 3.73 -10.66
N VAL A 139 3.82 2.49 -10.53
CA VAL A 139 4.81 1.90 -11.44
C VAL A 139 4.27 1.78 -12.87
N MET A 140 3.01 1.39 -13.04
CA MET A 140 2.38 1.32 -14.39
C MET A 140 2.36 2.65 -15.13
N ARG A 141 2.36 3.79 -14.40
CA ARG A 141 2.40 5.14 -14.99
C ARG A 141 3.83 5.63 -15.25
N ALA A 142 4.84 5.01 -14.63
CA ALA A 142 6.25 5.37 -14.78
C ALA A 142 6.87 4.66 -16.00
N ILE A 143 6.59 5.20 -17.20
CA ILE A 143 6.93 4.57 -18.48
C ILE A 143 8.39 4.83 -18.90
N SER A 144 8.94 6.02 -18.61
CA SER A 144 10.33 6.39 -18.93
C SER A 144 11.28 6.26 -17.74
N ASP A 145 12.58 6.15 -17.99
CA ASP A 145 13.59 6.06 -16.93
C ASP A 145 13.58 7.28 -15.98
N GLU A 146 13.33 8.47 -16.51
CA GLU A 146 13.19 9.69 -15.71
C GLU A 146 11.97 9.60 -14.80
N SER A 147 10.83 9.14 -15.32
CA SER A 147 9.60 8.98 -14.53
C SER A 147 9.74 7.90 -13.45
N ARG A 148 10.48 6.82 -13.72
CA ARG A 148 10.77 5.75 -12.75
C ARG A 148 11.64 6.27 -11.61
N LYS A 149 12.71 7.00 -11.94
CA LYS A 149 13.57 7.65 -10.94
C LYS A 149 12.81 8.68 -10.12
N ALA A 150 11.99 9.51 -10.75
CA ALA A 150 11.16 10.50 -10.06
C ALA A 150 10.15 9.85 -9.11
N LEU A 151 9.49 8.77 -9.54
CA LEU A 151 8.59 7.99 -8.69
C LEU A 151 9.35 7.41 -7.48
N PHE A 152 10.50 6.80 -7.71
CA PHE A 152 11.33 6.26 -6.63
C PHE A 152 11.73 7.34 -5.61
N GLN A 153 12.17 8.51 -6.08
CA GLN A 153 12.47 9.64 -5.20
C GLN A 153 11.24 10.11 -4.42
N SER A 154 10.07 10.15 -5.05
CA SER A 154 8.83 10.52 -4.37
C SER A 154 8.49 9.58 -3.21
N TRP A 155 8.77 8.29 -3.34
CA TRP A 155 8.59 7.31 -2.26
C TRP A 155 9.61 7.50 -1.14
N LEU A 156 10.87 7.83 -1.46
CA LEU A 156 11.89 8.12 -0.45
C LEU A 156 11.59 9.35 0.40
N THR A 157 10.93 10.36 -0.18
CA THR A 157 10.58 11.60 0.53
C THR A 157 9.22 11.53 1.24
N LYS A 158 8.43 10.48 0.98
CA LYS A 158 7.10 10.34 1.57
C LYS A 158 7.24 9.91 3.03
N GLU A 159 6.44 10.52 3.90
CA GLU A 159 6.42 10.15 5.32
C GLU A 159 5.93 8.70 5.47
N ALA A 160 6.78 7.87 6.08
CA ALA A 160 6.47 6.47 6.35
C ALA A 160 5.74 6.35 7.69
N VAL A 161 4.52 5.79 7.66
CA VAL A 161 3.65 5.68 8.84
C VAL A 161 3.58 4.22 9.34
N PRO A 162 3.36 3.98 10.63
CA PRO A 162 3.12 2.63 11.15
C PRO A 162 2.02 1.88 10.37
N ILE A 163 2.19 0.56 10.19
CA ILE A 163 1.29 -0.27 9.36
C ILE A 163 -0.16 -0.25 9.89
N ASP A 164 -0.34 -0.28 11.20
CA ASP A 164 -1.64 -0.19 11.87
C ASP A 164 -2.35 1.15 11.59
N GLN A 165 -1.59 2.24 11.52
CA GLN A 165 -2.12 3.57 11.16
C GLN A 165 -2.44 3.67 9.66
N ALA A 166 -1.67 3.02 8.79
CA ALA A 166 -1.91 3.03 7.35
C ALA A 166 -3.25 2.38 6.96
N VAL A 167 -3.68 1.33 7.68
CA VAL A 167 -4.97 0.66 7.46
C VAL A 167 -6.14 1.61 7.77
N LEU A 168 -5.99 2.49 8.76
CA LEU A 168 -7.01 3.50 9.11
C LEU A 168 -7.14 4.58 8.02
N VAL A 169 -6.04 4.96 7.37
CA VAL A 169 -6.06 5.95 6.27
C VAL A 169 -6.62 5.36 4.97
N GLY A 170 -6.49 4.04 4.76
CA GLY A 170 -6.99 3.34 3.57
C GLY A 170 -8.51 3.09 3.56
N GLU A 171 -9.15 2.97 4.73
CA GLU A 171 -10.61 2.82 4.84
C GLU A 171 -11.39 4.15 4.75
N ASP A 172 -10.74 5.29 5.00
CA ASP A 172 -11.45 6.47 5.51
C ASP A 172 -11.27 7.78 4.73
N THR A 173 -11.72 7.81 3.47
CA THR A 173 -12.28 9.06 2.93
C THR A 173 -13.43 8.78 1.97
N ARG A 174 -13.21 7.93 0.95
CA ARG A 174 -14.27 7.58 -0.01
C ARG A 174 -15.34 6.68 0.59
N GLY A 175 -14.97 5.73 1.45
CA GLY A 175 -15.91 4.80 2.08
C GLY A 175 -16.79 5.49 3.12
N LEU A 176 -16.22 6.28 4.02
CA LEU A 176 -16.99 7.02 5.03
C LEU A 176 -17.81 8.15 4.39
N LEU A 177 -17.25 8.97 3.48
CA LEU A 177 -18.04 9.99 2.80
C LEU A 177 -19.15 9.37 1.95
N PHE A 178 -18.92 8.24 1.28
CA PHE A 178 -19.97 7.55 0.54
C PHE A 178 -21.01 6.89 1.45
N LYS A 179 -20.62 6.32 2.60
CA LYS A 179 -21.54 5.75 3.60
C LYS A 179 -22.36 6.84 4.29
N VAL A 180 -21.74 7.95 4.67
CA VAL A 180 -22.39 9.14 5.23
C VAL A 180 -23.32 9.75 4.18
N PHE A 181 -22.85 9.94 2.95
CA PHE A 181 -23.67 10.40 1.84
C PHE A 181 -24.85 9.46 1.56
N MET A 182 -24.64 8.14 1.49
CA MET A 182 -25.70 7.15 1.30
C MET A 182 -26.68 7.10 2.48
N PHE A 183 -26.20 7.27 3.71
CA PHE A 183 -27.04 7.34 4.90
C PHE A 183 -27.92 8.59 4.89
N ILE A 184 -27.36 9.73 4.52
CA ILE A 184 -28.06 11.01 4.37
C ILE A 184 -29.05 10.95 3.18
N ALA A 185 -28.64 10.39 2.03
CA ALA A 185 -29.48 10.24 0.84
C ALA A 185 -30.67 9.29 1.05
N LYS A 186 -30.53 8.27 1.89
CA LYS A 186 -31.63 7.36 2.28
C LYS A 186 -32.63 7.97 3.27
N LYS A 187 -32.34 9.16 3.83
CA LYS A 187 -33.17 9.83 4.83
C LYS A 187 -33.38 11.29 4.44
N PRO A 188 -34.29 11.58 3.48
CA PRO A 188 -34.44 12.91 2.87
C PRO A 188 -34.79 14.02 3.89
N HIS A 189 -35.36 13.68 5.04
CA HIS A 189 -35.64 14.63 6.11
C HIS A 189 -34.37 15.24 6.75
N TYR A 190 -33.24 14.51 6.78
CA TYR A 190 -31.99 15.07 7.29
C TYR A 190 -31.37 16.08 6.32
N ILE A 191 -31.52 15.86 5.01
CA ILE A 191 -31.11 16.82 3.97
C ILE A 191 -31.92 18.12 4.12
N ILE A 192 -33.24 18.00 4.26
CA ILE A 192 -34.13 19.15 4.46
C ILE A 192 -33.80 19.89 5.75
N ALA A 193 -33.55 19.17 6.86
CA ALA A 193 -33.16 19.78 8.13
C ALA A 193 -31.80 20.48 8.04
N MET A 194 -30.83 19.90 7.32
CA MET A 194 -29.52 20.51 7.08
C MET A 194 -29.64 21.79 6.24
N PHE A 195 -30.40 21.76 5.14
CA PHE A 195 -30.67 22.97 4.35
C PHE A 195 -31.39 24.04 5.17
N TYR A 196 -32.33 23.65 6.02
CA TYR A 196 -33.00 24.57 6.93
C TYR A 196 -32.03 25.21 7.92
N PHE A 197 -31.13 24.43 8.52
CA PHE A 197 -30.15 24.92 9.49
C PHE A 197 -29.11 25.83 8.83
N VAL A 198 -28.58 25.46 7.67
CA VAL A 198 -27.64 26.27 6.89
C VAL A 198 -28.30 27.56 6.44
N LYS A 199 -29.54 27.51 5.93
CA LYS A 199 -30.28 28.72 5.55
C LYS A 199 -30.53 29.63 6.76
N ARG A 200 -30.91 29.07 7.90
CA ARG A 200 -31.16 29.84 9.13
C ARG A 200 -29.88 30.43 9.71
N PHE A 201 -28.76 29.74 9.59
CA PHE A 201 -27.44 30.23 9.99
C PHE A 201 -26.94 31.34 9.05
N LEU A 202 -27.11 31.20 7.73
CA LEU A 202 -26.77 32.27 6.78
C LEU A 202 -27.64 33.52 6.99
N LEU A 203 -28.94 33.35 7.21
CA LEU A 203 -29.83 34.46 7.56
C LEU A 203 -29.42 35.12 8.89
N TYR A 204 -28.99 34.33 9.87
CA TYR A 204 -28.46 34.85 11.13
C TYR A 204 -27.20 35.69 10.92
N LEU A 205 -26.26 35.23 10.09
CA LEU A 205 -25.06 35.98 9.71
C LEU A 205 -25.40 37.27 8.95
N GLU A 206 -26.41 37.26 8.07
CA GLU A 206 -26.89 38.47 7.40
C GLU A 206 -27.52 39.49 8.38
N THR A 207 -28.21 39.02 9.44
CA THR A 207 -28.70 39.92 10.49
C THR A 207 -27.57 40.50 11.33
N LEU A 208 -26.56 39.72 11.71
CA LEU A 208 -25.38 40.22 12.41
C LEU A 208 -24.63 41.27 11.59
N GLY A 209 -24.44 41.01 10.30
CA GLY A 209 -23.82 41.98 9.39
C GLY A 209 -24.66 43.26 9.19
N LYS A 210 -25.98 43.22 9.40
CA LYS A 210 -26.85 44.42 9.38
C LYS A 210 -26.85 45.19 10.69
N GLU A 211 -26.72 44.51 11.82
CA GLU A 211 -26.58 45.14 13.15
C GLU A 211 -25.24 45.89 13.25
N GLU A 212 -24.13 45.31 12.77
CA GLU A 212 -22.83 46.00 12.70
C GLU A 212 -22.88 47.28 11.83
N ILE A 213 -23.58 47.26 10.70
CA ILE A 213 -23.73 48.43 9.80
C ILE A 213 -24.64 49.52 10.39
N MET A 214 -25.52 49.17 11.33
CA MET A 214 -26.42 50.12 12.00
C MET A 214 -25.71 50.84 13.16
N ASP A 215 -24.92 50.13 13.97
CA ASP A 215 -24.12 50.71 15.05
C ASP A 215 -23.04 51.67 14.51
N GLU A 216 -22.48 51.40 13.33
CA GLU A 216 -21.48 52.27 12.69
C GLU A 216 -22.08 53.58 12.11
N LYS A 217 -23.41 53.66 11.99
CA LYS A 217 -24.12 54.85 11.48
C LYS A 217 -24.76 55.73 12.57
N GLU A 218 -24.78 55.28 13.83
CA GLU A 218 -25.25 56.06 14.98
C GLU A 218 -24.09 56.66 15.82
N LEU A 219 -22.83 56.50 15.39
CA LEU A 219 -21.65 57.16 15.96
C LEU A 219 -21.19 58.37 15.12
#